data_AF-A0A7T4N6I8-F1
#
_entry.id   AF-A0A7T4N6I8-F1
#
_cell.length_a   1.000
_cell.length_b   1.000
_cell.length_c   1.000
_cell.angle_alpha   90.00
_cell.angle_beta   90.00
_cell.angle_gamma   90.00
#
_symmetry.space_group_name_H-M   'P 1'
#
loop_
_entity.id
_entity.type
_entity.pdbx_description
1 polymer ?
#
loop_
_entity_poly.entity_id
_entity_poly.type
_entity_poly.pdbx_seq_one_letter_code
_entity_poly.pdbx_strand_id
1 'polypeptide(L)'
;MVNAFSFACSACGKCCNSPPAMTLAELFRHRDRFVGCIAIGRVPRKRAGERLRVEHHESVLDEADIAAFDAIADTLLHRAGDTFSITAQGYDYPSLARCPALEDDGRCAIHLQGKPLTCEVVPLDPLVPDTLQHLVLAGRNQSAVYLGADCIQEGARDGATLMVEHGRVVDASANDALKRRRVALEKEREVWGRAVFEALRRELFDSPAALARIPAGGFLTISIVPALLTVASASANCRRLCVDYIDSQLALIDRCIALALVRRRLDDRPVTQELRGFANAYRHAKAVLAAPLSDSDSSLAPCDVEAYLSGVVC
;
A
#
# COMPACT_ATOMS: atom_id res chain seq x y z
N MET A 1 -12.98 19.10 23.81
CA MET A 1 -13.15 17.68 23.47
C MET A 1 -11.82 16.98 23.66
N VAL A 2 -11.82 15.78 24.22
CA VAL A 2 -10.58 15.04 24.47
C VAL A 2 -10.25 14.28 23.18
N ASN A 3 -9.22 14.72 22.46
CA ASN A 3 -8.74 14.07 21.24
C ASN A 3 -7.91 12.83 21.62
N ALA A 4 -8.55 11.86 22.27
CA ALA A 4 -7.94 10.64 22.76
C ALA A 4 -8.64 9.40 22.19
N PHE A 5 -7.85 8.43 21.78
CA PHE A 5 -8.34 7.18 21.20
C PHE A 5 -7.48 6.00 21.63
N SER A 6 -8.13 4.91 22.01
CA SER A 6 -7.52 3.62 22.29
C SER A 6 -7.74 2.64 21.14
N PHE A 7 -6.80 1.69 20.99
CA PHE A 7 -6.90 0.63 19.99
C PHE A 7 -6.49 -0.74 20.53
N ALA A 8 -7.19 -1.79 20.09
CA ALA A 8 -6.85 -3.18 20.37
C ALA A 8 -7.17 -4.08 19.16
N CYS A 9 -6.13 -4.53 18.45
CA CYS A 9 -6.31 -5.53 17.40
C CYS A 9 -6.46 -6.93 18.03
N SER A 10 -7.62 -7.55 17.89
CA SER A 10 -7.88 -8.94 18.34
C SER A 10 -7.52 -10.01 17.31
N ALA A 11 -6.93 -9.63 16.18
CA ALA A 11 -6.69 -10.50 15.02
C ALA A 11 -7.94 -11.23 14.49
N CYS A 12 -9.14 -10.70 14.77
CA CYS A 12 -10.43 -11.30 14.41
C CYS A 12 -10.78 -11.23 12.91
N GLY A 13 -9.95 -10.57 12.09
CA GLY A 13 -10.15 -10.45 10.64
C GLY A 13 -11.28 -9.51 10.20
N LYS A 14 -12.09 -8.97 11.11
CA LYS A 14 -13.24 -8.11 10.77
C LYS A 14 -12.89 -6.88 9.93
N CYS A 15 -11.76 -6.23 10.20
CA CYS A 15 -11.25 -5.10 9.41
C CYS A 15 -10.34 -5.52 8.24
N CYS A 16 -10.07 -6.81 8.07
CA CYS A 16 -9.23 -7.37 7.01
C CYS A 16 -10.09 -7.76 5.80
N ASN A 17 -10.80 -6.80 5.21
CA ASN A 17 -11.79 -7.03 4.15
C ASN A 17 -11.24 -6.84 2.72
N SER A 18 -9.97 -6.47 2.58
CA SER A 18 -9.27 -6.37 1.31
C SER A 18 -7.79 -6.76 1.46
N PRO A 19 -7.11 -7.09 0.35
CA PRO A 19 -5.65 -7.12 0.35
C PRO A 19 -5.06 -5.78 0.78
N PRO A 20 -3.94 -5.77 1.53
CA PRO A 20 -3.31 -4.53 2.00
C PRO A 20 -2.38 -3.91 0.96
N ALA A 21 -2.05 -2.63 1.16
CA ALA A 21 -0.82 -2.04 0.62
C ALA A 21 0.41 -2.75 1.22
N MET A 22 1.43 -2.97 0.41
CA MET A 22 2.61 -3.76 0.79
C MET A 22 3.86 -3.10 0.21
N THR A 23 5.02 -3.32 0.81
CA THR A 23 6.29 -3.05 0.12
C THR A 23 6.51 -4.07 -1.00
N LEU A 24 7.32 -3.74 -2.00
CA LEU A 24 7.71 -4.71 -3.02
C LEU A 24 8.41 -5.93 -2.38
N ALA A 25 9.27 -5.71 -1.39
CA ALA A 25 9.90 -6.79 -0.62
C ALA A 25 8.88 -7.70 0.11
N GLU A 26 7.81 -7.13 0.68
CA GLU A 26 6.74 -7.92 1.29
C GLU A 26 5.95 -8.73 0.26
N LEU A 27 5.72 -8.19 -0.94
CA LEU A 27 5.11 -8.96 -2.03
C LEU A 27 6.01 -10.13 -2.46
N PHE A 28 7.33 -9.95 -2.53
CA PHE A 28 8.26 -11.05 -2.81
C PHE A 28 8.21 -12.15 -1.75
N ARG A 29 8.12 -11.76 -0.47
CA ARG A 29 7.96 -12.68 0.65
C ARG A 29 6.64 -13.46 0.59
N HIS A 30 5.56 -12.81 0.15
CA HIS A 30 4.21 -13.40 0.10
C HIS A 30 3.70 -13.67 -1.31
N ARG A 31 4.62 -13.95 -2.24
CA ARG A 31 4.37 -14.09 -3.68
C ARG A 31 3.37 -15.19 -4.06
N ASP A 32 3.12 -16.14 -3.16
CA ASP A 32 2.15 -17.22 -3.36
C ASP A 32 0.78 -16.95 -2.74
N ARG A 33 0.63 -15.83 -2.02
CA ARG A 33 -0.58 -15.47 -1.27
C ARG A 33 -1.27 -14.21 -1.81
N PHE A 34 -0.50 -13.20 -2.22
CA PHE A 34 -1.06 -11.96 -2.77
C PHE A 34 -0.64 -11.79 -4.23
N VAL A 35 -1.60 -11.53 -5.11
CA VAL A 35 -1.28 -11.05 -6.46
C VAL A 35 -0.83 -9.59 -6.31
N GLY A 36 0.37 -9.26 -6.77
CA GLY A 36 0.91 -7.91 -6.67
C GLY A 36 0.49 -7.01 -7.83
N CYS A 37 0.17 -5.75 -7.52
CA CYS A 37 -0.07 -4.71 -8.51
C CYS A 37 0.42 -3.34 -7.99
N ILE A 38 0.37 -2.32 -8.85
CA ILE A 38 0.62 -0.91 -8.46
C ILE A 38 -0.73 -0.19 -8.43
N ALA A 39 -1.03 0.42 -7.29
CA ALA A 39 -2.08 1.42 -7.17
C ALA A 39 -1.48 2.82 -7.35
N ILE A 40 -2.13 3.62 -8.21
CA ILE A 40 -1.81 5.03 -8.43
C ILE A 40 -3.01 5.86 -8.01
N GLY A 41 -2.84 6.71 -7.00
CA GLY A 41 -3.91 7.53 -6.42
C GLY A 41 -3.60 9.02 -6.48
N ARG A 42 -4.65 9.85 -6.55
CA ARG A 42 -4.53 11.30 -6.35
C ARG A 42 -4.57 11.61 -4.86
N VAL A 43 -3.62 12.40 -4.39
CA VAL A 43 -3.58 12.89 -3.00
C VAL A 43 -3.99 14.36 -3.00
N PRO A 44 -5.18 14.71 -2.47
CA PRO A 44 -5.62 16.10 -2.41
C PRO A 44 -4.66 16.95 -1.59
N ARG A 45 -4.28 18.12 -2.11
CA ARG A 45 -3.50 19.10 -1.34
C ARG A 45 -4.36 19.73 -0.26
N LYS A 46 -3.79 19.87 0.93
CA LYS A 46 -4.39 20.57 2.06
C LYS A 46 -4.06 22.06 2.01
N ARG A 47 -4.91 22.89 2.60
CA ARG A 47 -4.74 24.36 2.64
C ARG A 47 -4.98 24.92 4.03
N ALA A 48 -4.25 25.98 4.39
CA ALA A 48 -4.48 26.67 5.65
C ALA A 48 -5.92 27.21 5.69
N GLY A 49 -6.56 27.10 6.84
CA GLY A 49 -7.98 27.40 7.03
C GLY A 49 -8.95 26.32 6.52
N GLU A 50 -8.46 25.24 5.89
CA GLU A 50 -9.30 24.08 5.57
C GLU A 50 -9.80 23.43 6.86
N ARG A 51 -11.11 23.18 6.92
CA ARG A 51 -11.76 22.53 8.06
C ARG A 51 -11.88 21.04 7.79
N LEU A 52 -11.13 20.23 8.53
CA LEU A 52 -11.29 18.79 8.54
C LEU A 52 -12.31 18.42 9.61
N ARG A 53 -13.42 17.81 9.20
CA ARG A 53 -14.47 17.38 10.11
C ARG A 53 -14.78 15.91 9.94
N VAL A 54 -14.80 15.19 11.05
CA VAL A 54 -15.31 13.84 11.16
C VAL A 54 -16.26 13.80 12.35
N GLU A 55 -17.56 13.71 12.07
CA GLU A 55 -18.61 13.79 13.09
C GLU A 55 -18.49 15.04 13.97
N HIS A 56 -18.15 14.85 15.25
CA HIS A 56 -17.96 15.88 16.26
C HIS A 56 -16.48 16.28 16.43
N HIS A 57 -15.55 15.56 15.80
CA HIS A 57 -14.13 15.92 15.77
C HIS A 57 -13.87 16.88 14.62
N GLU A 58 -13.22 18.00 14.94
CA GLU A 58 -12.92 19.05 13.99
C GLU A 58 -11.51 19.59 14.24
N SER A 59 -10.77 19.83 13.16
CA SER A 59 -9.55 20.64 13.18
C SER A 59 -9.58 21.63 12.02
N VAL A 60 -9.18 22.88 12.28
CA VAL A 60 -8.91 23.88 11.25
C VAL A 60 -7.40 23.88 11.04
N LEU A 61 -6.97 23.57 9.82
CA LEU A 61 -5.55 23.43 9.52
C LEU A 61 -4.85 24.78 9.58
N ASP A 62 -3.78 24.86 10.35
CA ASP A 62 -2.89 26.02 10.38
C ASP A 62 -1.67 25.83 9.46
N GLU A 63 -0.79 26.82 9.41
CA GLU A 63 0.41 26.78 8.57
C GLU A 63 1.38 25.64 8.97
N ALA A 64 1.41 25.26 10.24
CA ALA A 64 2.27 24.18 10.71
C ALA A 64 1.73 22.80 10.25
N ASP A 65 0.41 22.62 10.25
CA ASP A 65 -0.22 21.44 9.69
C ASP A 65 0.04 21.32 8.18
N ILE A 66 -0.03 22.43 7.44
CA ILE A 66 0.27 22.43 5.99
C ILE A 66 1.73 22.09 5.74
N ALA A 67 2.66 22.72 6.48
CA ALA A 67 4.08 22.39 6.38
C ALA A 67 4.35 20.91 6.69
N ALA A 68 3.63 20.31 7.65
CA ALA A 68 3.76 18.89 7.97
C ALA A 68 3.22 17.98 6.85
N PHE A 69 2.07 18.32 6.25
CA PHE A 69 1.56 17.59 5.08
C PHE A 69 2.51 17.70 3.87
N ASP A 70 3.03 18.88 3.59
CA ASP A 70 3.95 19.10 2.47
C ASP A 70 5.29 18.38 2.70
N ALA A 71 5.83 18.38 3.93
CA ALA A 71 7.02 17.60 4.27
C ALA A 71 6.82 16.10 4.02
N ILE A 72 5.68 15.54 4.43
CA ILE A 72 5.33 14.14 4.14
C ILE A 72 5.21 13.91 2.63
N ALA A 73 4.54 14.81 1.90
CA ALA A 73 4.34 14.68 0.47
C ALA A 73 5.65 14.76 -0.33
N ASP A 74 6.56 15.65 0.04
CA ASP A 74 7.84 15.82 -0.64
C ASP A 74 8.77 14.61 -0.47
N THR A 75 8.71 13.97 0.71
CA THR A 75 9.47 12.76 1.00
C THR A 75 8.84 11.53 0.35
N LEU A 76 7.52 11.35 0.45
CA LEU A 76 6.86 10.06 0.17
C LEU A 76 6.11 9.99 -1.17
N LEU A 77 5.75 11.14 -1.76
CA LEU A 77 4.84 11.19 -2.92
C LEU A 77 5.53 11.71 -4.19
N HIS A 78 4.75 11.77 -5.27
CA HIS A 78 5.20 12.21 -6.59
C HIS A 78 4.42 13.44 -7.06
N ARG A 79 5.07 14.36 -7.78
CA ARG A 79 4.47 15.63 -8.23
C ARG A 79 4.49 15.78 -9.76
N ALA A 80 3.31 16.02 -10.34
CA ALA A 80 3.11 16.38 -11.76
C ALA A 80 1.87 17.27 -11.89
N GLY A 81 2.02 18.57 -11.58
CA GLY A 81 0.89 19.49 -11.39
C GLY A 81 0.14 19.23 -10.07
N ASP A 82 -0.38 18.01 -9.91
CA ASP A 82 -0.98 17.46 -8.69
C ASP A 82 0.01 16.60 -7.88
N THR A 83 -0.46 16.02 -6.78
CA THR A 83 0.30 15.09 -5.91
C THR A 83 -0.28 13.68 -6.03
N PHE A 84 0.59 12.67 -6.18
CA PHE A 84 0.20 11.28 -6.43
C PHE A 84 0.89 10.31 -5.48
N SER A 85 0.13 9.31 -5.03
CA SER A 85 0.69 8.10 -4.42
C SER A 85 0.89 7.04 -5.49
N ILE A 86 2.03 6.36 -5.44
CA ILE A 86 2.33 5.16 -6.23
C ILE A 86 2.74 4.09 -5.23
N THR A 87 1.97 3.02 -5.15
CA THR A 87 2.13 2.06 -4.05
C THR A 87 1.92 0.64 -4.55
N ALA A 88 2.82 -0.26 -4.16
CA ALA A 88 2.61 -1.68 -4.37
C ALA A 88 1.52 -2.19 -3.42
N GLN A 89 0.63 -3.05 -3.90
CA GLN A 89 -0.47 -3.59 -3.11
C GLN A 89 -0.78 -5.02 -3.51
N GLY A 90 -1.40 -5.76 -2.59
CA GLY A 90 -2.10 -6.99 -2.94
C GLY A 90 -3.36 -6.67 -3.77
N TYR A 91 -3.77 -7.63 -4.58
CA TYR A 91 -4.91 -7.49 -5.48
C TYR A 91 -5.73 -8.77 -5.47
N ASP A 92 -7.05 -8.62 -5.38
CA ASP A 92 -7.99 -9.75 -5.36
C ASP A 92 -9.39 -9.29 -5.77
N TYR A 93 -10.29 -10.24 -5.95
CA TYR A 93 -11.69 -10.02 -6.29
C TYR A 93 -12.44 -9.29 -5.16
N PRO A 94 -13.01 -8.09 -5.39
CA PRO A 94 -13.83 -7.39 -4.40
C PRO A 94 -15.01 -8.22 -3.88
N SER A 95 -15.53 -9.14 -4.71
CA SER A 95 -16.65 -10.01 -4.34
C SER A 95 -16.33 -10.98 -3.20
N LEU A 96 -15.04 -11.20 -2.89
CA LEU A 96 -14.60 -12.01 -1.76
C LEU A 96 -14.71 -11.24 -0.44
N ALA A 97 -14.61 -9.91 -0.47
CA ALA A 97 -14.70 -9.02 0.69
C ALA A 97 -13.87 -9.48 1.91
N ARG A 98 -12.71 -10.07 1.65
CA ARG A 98 -11.80 -10.62 2.66
C ARG A 98 -10.34 -10.51 2.20
N CYS A 99 -9.43 -10.42 3.15
CA CYS A 99 -8.00 -10.52 2.88
C CYS A 99 -7.61 -11.98 2.56
N PRO A 100 -6.76 -12.23 1.54
CA PRO A 100 -6.23 -13.55 1.21
C PRO A 100 -5.47 -14.27 2.35
N ALA A 101 -5.03 -13.53 3.38
CA ALA A 101 -4.35 -14.09 4.53
C ALA A 101 -5.28 -14.51 5.68
N LEU A 102 -6.59 -14.38 5.53
CA LEU A 102 -7.52 -14.91 6.52
C LEU A 102 -7.67 -16.42 6.36
N GLU A 103 -7.64 -17.12 7.47
CA GLU A 103 -8.00 -18.53 7.59
C GLU A 103 -9.53 -18.68 7.59
N ASP A 104 -10.00 -19.93 7.58
CA ASP A 104 -11.43 -20.27 7.59
C ASP A 104 -12.12 -19.84 8.90
N ASP A 105 -11.37 -19.76 10.01
CA ASP A 105 -11.85 -19.23 11.29
C ASP A 105 -11.87 -17.69 11.35
N GLY A 106 -11.48 -17.03 10.26
CA GLY A 106 -11.41 -15.57 10.14
C GLY A 106 -10.18 -14.95 10.77
N ARG A 107 -9.25 -15.72 11.35
CA ARG A 107 -8.01 -15.18 11.93
C ARG A 107 -6.96 -14.98 10.85
N CYS A 108 -6.08 -14.01 11.08
CA CYS A 108 -5.01 -13.70 10.14
C CYS A 108 -3.84 -14.69 10.30
N ALA A 109 -3.59 -15.50 9.27
CA ALA A 109 -2.55 -16.54 9.22
C ALA A 109 -1.13 -15.98 9.43
N ILE A 110 -0.91 -14.75 8.96
CA ILE A 110 0.39 -14.07 9.00
C ILE A 110 0.48 -13.04 10.13
N HIS A 111 -0.44 -13.08 11.10
CA HIS A 111 -0.52 -12.05 12.15
C HIS A 111 0.77 -11.92 12.96
N LEU A 112 1.38 -13.07 13.34
CA LEU A 112 2.60 -13.13 14.14
C LEU A 112 3.87 -13.26 13.29
N GLN A 113 3.74 -13.64 12.02
CA GLN A 113 4.87 -13.97 11.16
C GLN A 113 4.70 -13.35 9.78
N GLY A 114 5.43 -12.25 9.55
CA GLY A 114 5.44 -11.59 8.25
C GLY A 114 4.19 -10.74 7.97
N LYS A 115 3.52 -10.22 9.00
CA LYS A 115 2.45 -9.24 8.84
C LYS A 115 2.98 -8.02 8.05
N PRO A 116 2.28 -7.54 7.00
CA PRO A 116 2.74 -6.37 6.26
C PRO A 116 2.78 -5.12 7.16
N LEU A 117 3.76 -4.24 6.96
CA LEU A 117 3.93 -3.01 7.73
C LEU A 117 2.68 -2.13 7.73
N THR A 118 1.94 -2.07 6.61
CA THR A 118 0.69 -1.30 6.57
C THR A 118 -0.34 -1.83 7.58
N CYS A 119 -0.37 -3.14 7.80
CA CYS A 119 -1.28 -3.80 8.74
C CYS A 119 -0.83 -3.63 10.20
N GLU A 120 0.47 -3.40 10.45
CA GLU A 120 1.00 -3.04 11.77
C GLU A 120 0.65 -1.60 12.15
N VAL A 121 0.64 -0.69 11.16
CA VAL A 121 0.34 0.73 11.38
C VAL A 121 -1.15 1.00 11.59
N VAL A 122 -2.04 0.14 11.10
CA VAL A 122 -3.49 0.25 11.35
C VAL A 122 -3.73 0.36 12.86
N PRO A 123 -4.56 1.31 13.32
CA PRO A 123 -5.46 2.18 12.57
C PRO A 123 -4.91 3.58 12.22
N LEU A 124 -3.61 3.83 12.34
CA LEU A 124 -3.00 5.10 11.92
C LEU A 124 -2.83 5.20 10.40
N ASP A 125 -2.53 6.40 9.91
CA ASP A 125 -2.25 6.68 8.49
C ASP A 125 -0.86 7.32 8.32
N PRO A 126 0.08 6.68 7.60
CA PRO A 126 1.43 7.23 7.42
C PRO A 126 1.47 8.53 6.62
N LEU A 127 0.41 8.85 5.85
CA LEU A 127 0.33 10.07 5.04
C LEU A 127 -0.31 11.25 5.78
N VAL A 128 -0.71 11.07 7.04
CA VAL A 128 -1.30 12.13 7.88
C VAL A 128 -0.30 12.53 8.98
N PRO A 129 -0.12 13.83 9.28
CA PRO A 129 0.69 14.29 10.40
C PRO A 129 0.27 13.67 11.74
N ASP A 130 1.23 13.47 12.63
CA ASP A 130 0.98 12.84 13.95
C ASP A 130 -0.06 13.62 14.78
N THR A 131 -0.06 14.96 14.65
CA THR A 131 -1.01 15.88 15.28
C THR A 131 -2.47 15.61 14.90
N LEU A 132 -2.69 15.05 13.71
CA LEU A 132 -4.01 14.85 13.13
C LEU A 132 -4.46 13.38 13.11
N GLN A 133 -3.68 12.46 13.71
CA GLN A 133 -4.03 11.03 13.75
C GLN A 133 -5.36 10.76 14.49
N HIS A 134 -5.75 11.63 15.43
CA HIS A 134 -7.06 11.53 16.09
C HIS A 134 -8.23 11.63 15.09
N LEU A 135 -8.11 12.43 14.02
CA LEU A 135 -9.13 12.52 12.96
C LEU A 135 -9.16 11.24 12.10
N VAL A 136 -8.00 10.61 11.87
CA VAL A 136 -7.92 9.31 11.19
C VAL A 136 -8.67 8.26 12.00
N LEU A 137 -8.45 8.22 13.32
CA LEU A 137 -9.09 7.28 14.23
C LEU A 137 -10.59 7.51 14.31
N ALA A 138 -11.02 8.77 14.45
CA ALA A 138 -12.43 9.14 14.37
C ALA A 138 -13.07 8.66 13.06
N GLY A 139 -12.40 8.86 11.92
CA GLY A 139 -12.94 8.52 10.61
C GLY A 139 -13.04 7.02 10.41
N ARG A 140 -11.99 6.28 10.80
CA ARG A 140 -11.98 4.82 10.70
C ARG A 140 -13.00 4.20 11.64
N ASN A 141 -13.17 4.69 12.86
CA ASN A 141 -14.19 4.22 13.80
C ASN A 141 -15.61 4.25 13.22
N GLN A 142 -15.91 5.20 12.32
CA GLN A 142 -17.22 5.33 11.67
C GLN A 142 -17.31 4.64 10.30
N SER A 143 -16.20 4.17 9.75
CA SER A 143 -16.16 3.61 8.40
C SER A 143 -16.70 2.19 8.33
N ALA A 144 -17.40 1.85 7.26
CA ALA A 144 -17.97 0.51 7.03
C ALA A 144 -16.94 -0.63 7.13
N VAL A 145 -15.65 -0.33 6.89
CA VAL A 145 -14.54 -1.27 7.00
C VAL A 145 -14.27 -1.69 8.47
N TYR A 146 -14.51 -0.79 9.42
CA TYR A 146 -14.28 -1.03 10.85
C TYR A 146 -15.57 -1.12 11.67
N LEU A 147 -16.74 -0.88 11.05
CA LEU A 147 -18.04 -1.07 11.69
C LEU A 147 -18.16 -2.51 12.22
N GLY A 148 -18.37 -2.65 13.53
CA GLY A 148 -18.49 -3.94 14.23
C GLY A 148 -17.17 -4.64 14.56
N ALA A 149 -16.02 -4.03 14.27
CA ALA A 149 -14.71 -4.51 14.72
C ALA A 149 -14.40 -4.09 16.17
N ASP A 150 -15.06 -3.03 16.66
CA ASP A 150 -14.98 -2.48 18.04
C ASP A 150 -13.54 -2.23 18.56
N CYS A 151 -12.59 -2.17 17.63
CA CYS A 151 -11.16 -2.13 17.93
C CYS A 151 -10.62 -0.72 18.09
N ILE A 152 -11.34 0.31 17.63
CA ILE A 152 -11.01 1.74 17.81
C ILE A 152 -12.04 2.32 18.78
N GLN A 153 -11.58 2.94 19.86
CA GLN A 153 -12.47 3.44 20.92
C GLN A 153 -12.06 4.84 21.35
N GLU A 154 -13.04 5.73 21.56
CA GLU A 154 -12.78 7.07 22.10
C GLU A 154 -12.41 7.01 23.59
N GLY A 155 -11.40 7.80 23.95
CA GLY A 155 -10.81 7.89 25.29
C GLY A 155 -9.89 6.72 25.65
N ALA A 156 -9.40 6.74 26.89
CA ALA A 156 -8.74 5.59 27.51
C ALA A 156 -9.77 4.51 27.88
N ARG A 157 -9.46 3.24 27.62
CA ARG A 157 -10.39 2.11 27.80
C ARG A 157 -9.69 0.89 28.37
N ASP A 158 -10.38 0.18 29.25
CA ASP A 158 -9.88 -1.08 29.81
C ASP A 158 -9.74 -2.13 28.70
N GLY A 159 -8.57 -2.79 28.64
CA GLY A 159 -8.27 -3.80 27.63
C GLY A 159 -7.89 -3.26 26.24
N ALA A 160 -7.73 -1.94 26.08
CA ALA A 160 -7.19 -1.32 24.88
C ALA A 160 -6.04 -0.36 25.20
N THR A 161 -5.07 -0.26 24.30
CA THR A 161 -3.91 0.62 24.49
C THR A 161 -4.29 2.03 24.05
N LEU A 162 -4.08 3.02 24.92
CA LEU A 162 -4.21 4.43 24.54
C LEU A 162 -3.19 4.74 23.44
N MET A 163 -3.68 5.04 22.24
CA MET A 163 -2.85 5.17 21.05
C MET A 163 -2.55 6.63 20.72
N VAL A 164 -3.57 7.48 20.78
CA VAL A 164 -3.43 8.92 20.54
C VAL A 164 -4.00 9.70 21.71
N GLU A 165 -3.32 10.76 22.12
CA GLU A 165 -3.78 11.71 23.13
C GLU A 165 -3.21 13.10 22.83
N HIS A 166 -4.02 14.15 22.95
CA HIS A 166 -3.60 15.55 22.79
C HIS A 166 -2.81 15.82 21.50
N GLY A 167 -3.20 15.20 20.38
CA GLY A 167 -2.50 15.34 19.10
C GLY A 167 -1.13 14.66 19.06
N ARG A 168 -0.91 13.63 19.86
CA ARG A 168 0.33 12.84 19.85
C ARG A 168 0.01 11.36 19.81
N VAL A 169 0.78 10.59 19.05
CA VAL A 169 0.77 9.13 19.15
C VAL A 169 1.57 8.75 20.41
N VAL A 170 0.87 8.34 21.46
CA VAL A 170 1.45 8.08 22.79
C VAL A 170 1.84 6.61 23.00
N ASP A 171 1.22 5.69 22.25
CA ASP A 171 1.68 4.29 22.24
C ASP A 171 3.02 4.16 21.51
N ALA A 172 4.02 3.63 22.21
CA ALA A 172 5.38 3.50 21.69
C ALA A 172 5.44 2.53 20.50
N SER A 173 4.67 1.44 20.54
CA SER A 173 4.66 0.46 19.46
C SER A 173 4.00 1.01 18.19
N ALA A 174 2.88 1.72 18.32
CA ALA A 174 2.21 2.39 17.21
C ALA A 174 3.09 3.51 16.61
N ASN A 175 3.77 4.29 17.45
CA ASN A 175 4.67 5.33 16.98
C ASN A 175 5.86 4.75 16.19
N ASP A 176 6.47 3.66 16.70
CA ASP A 176 7.51 2.93 16.00
C ASP A 176 7.03 2.36 14.66
N ALA A 177 5.88 1.68 14.65
CA ALA A 177 5.29 1.14 13.42
C ALA A 177 5.04 2.23 12.38
N LEU A 178 4.48 3.38 12.80
CA LEU A 178 4.21 4.52 11.93
C LEU A 178 5.50 5.05 11.29
N LYS A 179 6.57 5.21 12.09
CA LYS A 179 7.90 5.63 11.61
C LYS A 179 8.48 4.62 10.64
N ARG A 180 8.50 3.33 10.99
CA ARG A 180 8.97 2.26 10.10
C ARG A 180 8.23 2.23 8.78
N ARG A 181 6.92 2.47 8.78
CA ARG A 181 6.14 2.53 7.54
C ARG A 181 6.48 3.74 6.67
N ARG A 182 6.68 4.93 7.26
CA ARG A 182 7.12 6.11 6.50
C ARG A 182 8.51 5.90 5.89
N VAL A 183 9.45 5.33 6.65
CA VAL A 183 10.78 4.95 6.14
C VAL A 183 10.66 3.92 5.00
N ALA A 184 9.79 2.92 5.14
CA ALA A 184 9.56 1.94 4.09
C ALA A 184 8.98 2.59 2.81
N LEU A 185 8.04 3.54 2.94
CA LEU A 185 7.49 4.28 1.80
C LEU A 185 8.54 5.15 1.10
N GLU A 186 9.40 5.82 1.86
CA GLU A 186 10.55 6.54 1.31
C GLU A 186 11.47 5.60 0.53
N LYS A 187 11.76 4.41 1.09
CA LYS A 187 12.57 3.41 0.41
C LYS A 187 11.90 2.84 -0.84
N GLU A 188 10.57 2.60 -0.85
CA GLU A 188 9.85 2.22 -2.08
C GLU A 188 10.06 3.27 -3.19
N ARG A 189 9.90 4.55 -2.83
CA ARG A 189 10.03 5.67 -3.76
C ARG A 189 11.45 5.75 -4.33
N GLU A 190 12.47 5.51 -3.52
CA GLU A 190 13.87 5.47 -3.92
C GLU A 190 14.18 4.27 -4.81
N VAL A 191 13.79 3.06 -4.40
CA VAL A 191 14.16 1.80 -5.05
C VAL A 191 13.49 1.63 -6.41
N TRP A 192 12.21 1.98 -6.54
CA TRP A 192 11.49 1.78 -7.80
C TRP A 192 10.46 2.85 -8.12
N GLY A 193 9.84 3.49 -7.11
CA GLY A 193 8.71 4.39 -7.33
C GLY A 193 9.05 5.58 -8.23
N ARG A 194 10.24 6.17 -8.07
CA ARG A 194 10.71 7.28 -8.91
C ARG A 194 10.90 6.86 -10.37
N ALA A 195 11.53 5.71 -10.62
CA ALA A 195 11.74 5.21 -11.98
C ALA A 195 10.41 4.90 -12.68
N VAL A 196 9.46 4.28 -11.97
CA VAL A 196 8.11 4.00 -12.50
C VAL A 196 7.36 5.30 -12.78
N PHE A 197 7.43 6.28 -11.87
CA PHE A 197 6.81 7.58 -12.06
C PHE A 197 7.34 8.27 -13.33
N GLU A 198 8.66 8.32 -13.51
CA GLU A 198 9.27 8.94 -14.69
C GLU A 198 8.95 8.18 -15.98
N ALA A 199 8.91 6.85 -15.95
CA ALA A 199 8.50 6.03 -17.10
C ALA A 199 7.04 6.30 -17.51
N LEU A 200 6.16 6.55 -16.55
CA LEU A 200 4.74 6.85 -16.80
C LEU A 200 4.47 8.33 -17.07
N ARG A 201 5.47 9.22 -16.94
CA ARG A 201 5.28 10.67 -16.92
C ARG A 201 4.52 11.19 -18.13
N ARG A 202 5.04 10.91 -19.32
CA ARG A 202 4.45 11.41 -20.58
C ARG A 202 3.11 10.77 -20.90
N GLU A 203 2.96 9.48 -20.62
CA GLU A 203 1.79 8.69 -21.04
C GLU A 203 0.61 8.81 -20.09
N LEU A 204 0.87 9.04 -18.80
CA LEU A 204 -0.16 9.12 -17.76
C LEU A 204 -0.28 10.53 -17.16
N PHE A 205 0.82 11.06 -16.62
CA PHE A 205 0.77 12.25 -15.77
C PHE A 205 0.66 13.57 -16.54
N ASP A 206 1.35 13.68 -17.69
CA ASP A 206 1.31 14.86 -18.56
C ASP A 206 0.14 14.82 -19.57
N SER A 207 -0.63 13.72 -19.60
CA SER A 207 -1.77 13.52 -20.50
C SER A 207 -3.10 13.71 -19.77
N PRO A 208 -3.85 14.81 -20.01
CA PRO A 208 -5.11 15.06 -19.30
C PRO A 208 -6.14 13.92 -19.43
N ALA A 209 -6.22 13.30 -20.61
CA ALA A 209 -7.13 12.20 -20.89
C ALA A 209 -6.75 10.93 -20.12
N ALA A 210 -5.44 10.61 -20.05
CA ALA A 210 -4.98 9.46 -19.28
C ALA A 210 -5.10 9.71 -17.77
N LEU A 211 -4.77 10.92 -17.33
CA LEU A 211 -4.86 11.32 -15.93
C LEU A 211 -6.30 11.23 -15.39
N ALA A 212 -7.30 11.53 -16.23
CA ALA A 212 -8.72 11.39 -15.89
C ALA A 212 -9.14 9.94 -15.52
N ARG A 213 -8.33 8.94 -15.87
CA ARG A 213 -8.56 7.53 -15.48
C ARG A 213 -8.24 7.26 -14.01
N ILE A 214 -7.55 8.15 -13.31
CA ILE A 214 -7.31 8.05 -11.87
C ILE A 214 -8.49 8.72 -11.16
N PRO A 215 -9.41 7.95 -10.54
CA PRO A 215 -10.61 8.51 -9.93
C PRO A 215 -10.28 9.33 -8.68
N ALA A 216 -11.10 10.34 -8.39
CA ALA A 216 -11.02 11.06 -7.12
C ALA A 216 -11.38 10.12 -5.96
N GLY A 217 -10.49 10.00 -4.97
CA GLY A 217 -10.70 9.11 -3.82
C GLY A 217 -10.54 7.61 -4.12
N GLY A 218 -10.02 7.24 -5.28
CA GLY A 218 -9.69 5.87 -5.63
C GLY A 218 -8.35 5.75 -6.34
N PHE A 219 -8.13 4.60 -6.99
CA PHE A 219 -6.84 4.28 -7.59
C PHE A 219 -7.01 3.76 -9.02
N LEU A 220 -6.09 4.14 -9.89
CA LEU A 220 -5.81 3.38 -11.11
C LEU A 220 -4.91 2.21 -10.73
N THR A 221 -5.31 0.99 -11.11
CA THR A 221 -4.50 -0.20 -10.88
C THR A 221 -3.80 -0.62 -12.18
N ILE A 222 -2.50 -0.90 -12.10
CA ILE A 222 -1.70 -1.46 -13.20
C ILE A 222 -0.87 -2.66 -12.71
N SER A 223 -0.35 -3.45 -13.65
CA SER A 223 0.58 -4.54 -13.34
C SER A 223 1.81 -4.03 -12.57
N ILE A 224 2.37 -4.84 -11.66
CA ILE A 224 3.61 -4.55 -10.92
C ILE A 224 4.87 -4.60 -11.80
N VAL A 225 4.76 -5.07 -13.05
CA VAL A 225 5.87 -5.26 -13.98
C VAL A 225 6.83 -4.06 -14.10
N PRO A 226 6.38 -2.79 -14.18
CA PRO A 226 7.29 -1.65 -14.24
C PRO A 226 8.26 -1.61 -13.05
N ALA A 227 7.79 -1.88 -11.83
CA ALA A 227 8.63 -1.94 -10.64
C ALA A 227 9.60 -3.13 -10.71
N LEU A 228 9.15 -4.30 -11.19
CA LEU A 228 10.00 -5.48 -11.37
C LEU A 228 11.14 -5.21 -12.37
N LEU A 229 10.85 -4.56 -13.49
CA LEU A 229 11.87 -4.24 -14.49
C LEU A 229 12.89 -3.25 -13.95
N THR A 230 12.47 -2.28 -13.12
CA THR A 230 13.40 -1.36 -12.44
C THR A 230 14.32 -2.10 -11.48
N VAL A 231 13.82 -2.97 -10.62
CA VAL A 231 14.71 -3.65 -9.65
C VAL A 231 15.54 -4.74 -10.31
N ALA A 232 15.05 -5.39 -11.37
CA ALA A 232 15.78 -6.40 -12.12
C ALA A 232 16.99 -5.85 -12.90
N SER A 233 17.04 -4.54 -13.16
CA SER A 233 18.23 -3.92 -13.79
C SER A 233 19.37 -3.67 -12.80
N ALA A 234 19.12 -3.75 -11.49
CA ALA A 234 20.14 -3.49 -10.48
C ALA A 234 21.24 -4.58 -10.44
N SER A 235 20.87 -5.85 -10.60
CA SER A 235 21.83 -6.96 -10.59
C SER A 235 21.28 -8.24 -11.21
N ALA A 236 22.18 -9.20 -11.51
CA ALA A 236 21.79 -10.53 -11.95
C ALA A 236 20.98 -11.30 -10.90
N ASN A 237 21.26 -11.09 -9.61
CA ASN A 237 20.50 -11.72 -8.53
C ASN A 237 19.08 -11.12 -8.42
N CYS A 238 18.93 -9.79 -8.49
CA CYS A 238 17.61 -9.14 -8.55
C CYS A 238 16.80 -9.61 -9.75
N ARG A 239 17.44 -9.75 -10.92
CA ARG A 239 16.80 -10.31 -12.12
C ARG A 239 16.28 -11.72 -11.88
N ARG A 240 17.09 -12.61 -11.31
CA ARG A 240 16.68 -13.98 -10.95
C ARG A 240 15.49 -13.96 -9.98
N LEU A 241 15.56 -13.16 -8.92
CA LEU A 241 14.46 -13.02 -7.95
C LEU A 241 13.17 -12.54 -8.61
N CYS A 242 13.24 -11.60 -9.56
CA CYS A 242 12.07 -11.13 -10.32
C CYS A 242 11.46 -12.24 -11.19
N VAL A 243 12.30 -13.08 -11.82
CA VAL A 243 11.81 -14.24 -12.59
C VAL A 243 11.11 -15.23 -11.67
N ASP A 244 11.69 -15.55 -10.51
CA ASP A 244 11.09 -16.45 -9.52
C ASP A 244 9.75 -15.91 -8.98
N TYR A 245 9.68 -14.59 -8.75
CA TYR A 245 8.45 -13.89 -8.38
C TYR A 245 7.39 -13.99 -9.48
N ILE A 246 7.75 -13.71 -10.74
CA ILE A 246 6.85 -13.80 -11.90
C ILE A 246 6.24 -15.20 -12.02
N ASP A 247 7.04 -16.25 -11.85
CA ASP A 247 6.56 -17.63 -11.95
C ASP A 247 5.54 -17.96 -10.85
N SER A 248 5.80 -17.50 -9.62
CA SER A 248 4.87 -17.65 -8.50
C SER A 248 3.55 -16.88 -8.75
N GLN A 249 3.64 -15.67 -9.30
CA GLN A 249 2.48 -14.84 -9.61
C GLN A 249 1.63 -15.40 -10.75
N LEU A 250 2.23 -15.95 -11.80
CA LEU A 250 1.50 -16.63 -12.88
C LEU A 250 0.70 -17.80 -12.32
N ALA A 251 1.32 -18.64 -11.49
CA ALA A 251 0.64 -19.77 -10.86
C ALA A 251 -0.49 -19.32 -9.92
N LEU A 252 -0.29 -18.24 -9.14
CA LEU A 252 -1.31 -17.69 -8.26
C LEU A 252 -2.49 -17.11 -9.05
N ILE A 253 -2.22 -16.32 -10.11
CA ILE A 253 -3.25 -15.75 -10.97
C ILE A 253 -4.11 -16.85 -11.60
N ASP A 254 -3.49 -17.91 -12.12
CA ASP A 254 -4.22 -19.03 -12.72
C ASP A 254 -5.16 -19.70 -11.71
N ARG A 255 -4.70 -19.91 -10.46
CA ARG A 255 -5.55 -20.42 -9.37
C ARG A 255 -6.70 -19.48 -9.05
N CYS A 256 -6.44 -18.18 -8.91
CA CYS A 256 -7.46 -17.18 -8.59
C CYS A 256 -8.54 -17.10 -9.67
N ILE A 257 -8.15 -17.12 -10.95
CA ILE A 257 -9.08 -17.15 -12.08
C ILE A 257 -9.90 -18.44 -12.09
N ALA A 258 -9.27 -19.60 -11.88
CA ALA A 258 -9.99 -20.87 -11.82
C ALA A 258 -11.07 -20.86 -10.73
N LEU A 259 -10.76 -20.35 -9.53
CA LEU A 259 -11.72 -20.19 -8.44
C LEU A 259 -12.84 -19.20 -8.80
N ALA A 260 -12.54 -18.09 -9.47
CA ALA A 260 -13.55 -17.13 -9.93
C ALA A 260 -14.53 -17.73 -10.94
N LEU A 261 -14.02 -18.54 -11.87
CA LEU A 261 -14.85 -19.24 -12.86
C LEU A 261 -15.79 -20.26 -12.21
N VAL A 262 -15.37 -20.90 -11.10
CA VAL A 262 -16.25 -21.78 -10.30
C VAL A 262 -17.35 -20.98 -9.60
N ARG A 263 -17.04 -19.80 -9.04
CA ARG A 263 -18.02 -18.92 -8.37
C ARG A 263 -19.08 -18.35 -9.31
N ARG A 264 -18.76 -18.17 -10.60
CA ARG A 264 -19.67 -17.67 -11.65
C ARG A 264 -20.34 -16.32 -11.33
N ARG A 265 -19.66 -15.44 -10.60
CA ARG A 265 -20.15 -14.08 -10.32
C ARG A 265 -19.90 -13.16 -11.52
N LEU A 266 -20.92 -12.40 -11.92
CA LEU A 266 -20.79 -11.43 -13.01
C LEU A 266 -19.81 -10.31 -12.64
N ASP A 267 -19.81 -9.90 -11.38
CA ASP A 267 -18.96 -8.83 -10.84
C ASP A 267 -17.46 -9.22 -10.82
N ASP A 268 -17.12 -10.51 -10.96
CA ASP A 268 -15.73 -10.97 -11.05
C ASP A 268 -15.14 -10.77 -12.45
N ARG A 269 -15.95 -10.44 -13.47
CA ARG A 269 -15.48 -10.35 -14.86
C ARG A 269 -14.41 -9.27 -15.08
N PRO A 270 -14.56 -8.02 -14.60
CA PRO A 270 -13.54 -6.99 -14.78
C PRO A 270 -12.19 -7.40 -14.17
N VAL A 271 -12.22 -7.88 -12.93
CA VAL A 271 -11.02 -8.35 -12.21
C VAL A 271 -10.37 -9.53 -12.94
N THR A 272 -11.17 -10.46 -13.46
CA THR A 272 -10.63 -11.59 -14.27
C THR A 272 -9.93 -11.10 -15.53
N GLN A 273 -10.43 -10.05 -16.18
CA GLN A 273 -9.77 -9.44 -17.34
C GLN A 273 -8.47 -8.75 -16.93
N GLU A 274 -8.46 -8.00 -15.82
CA GLU A 274 -7.26 -7.35 -15.28
C GLU A 274 -6.19 -8.37 -14.91
N LEU A 275 -6.54 -9.46 -14.22
CA LEU A 275 -5.62 -10.54 -13.87
C LEU A 275 -5.02 -11.21 -15.11
N ARG A 276 -5.80 -11.42 -16.17
CA ARG A 276 -5.28 -11.92 -17.46
C ARG A 276 -4.32 -10.91 -18.11
N GLY A 277 -4.63 -9.62 -17.99
CA GLY A 277 -3.75 -8.52 -18.39
C GLY A 277 -2.42 -8.55 -17.64
N PHE A 278 -2.45 -8.74 -16.32
CA PHE A 278 -1.25 -8.89 -15.50
C PHE A 278 -0.44 -10.13 -15.91
N ALA A 279 -1.08 -11.29 -16.09
CA ALA A 279 -0.41 -12.50 -16.56
C ALA A 279 0.26 -12.29 -17.93
N ASN A 280 -0.39 -11.59 -18.85
CA ASN A 280 0.22 -11.24 -20.13
C ASN A 280 1.43 -10.32 -19.96
N ALA A 281 1.33 -9.27 -19.13
CA ALA A 281 2.46 -8.38 -18.85
C ALA A 281 3.64 -9.15 -18.22
N TYR A 282 3.36 -10.08 -17.31
CA TYR A 282 4.37 -10.93 -16.69
C TYR A 282 5.09 -11.83 -17.70
N ARG A 283 4.38 -12.45 -18.65
CA ARG A 283 4.99 -13.26 -19.72
C ARG A 283 5.92 -12.43 -20.60
N HIS A 284 5.53 -11.22 -20.96
CA HIS A 284 6.38 -10.30 -21.72
C HIS A 284 7.61 -9.87 -20.90
N ALA A 285 7.42 -9.52 -19.63
CA ALA A 285 8.53 -9.17 -18.74
C ALA A 285 9.53 -10.32 -18.61
N LYS A 286 9.06 -11.56 -18.44
CA LYS A 286 9.95 -12.74 -18.39
C LYS A 286 10.78 -12.91 -19.66
N ALA A 287 10.20 -12.65 -20.83
CA ALA A 287 10.95 -12.68 -22.10
C ALA A 287 12.03 -11.58 -22.16
N VAL A 288 11.72 -10.36 -21.70
CA VAL A 288 12.69 -9.26 -21.58
C VAL A 288 13.82 -9.62 -20.61
N LEU A 289 13.48 -10.22 -19.46
CA LEU A 289 14.44 -10.62 -18.44
C LEU A 289 15.33 -11.80 -18.85
N ALA A 290 14.95 -12.57 -19.88
CA ALA A 290 15.78 -13.63 -20.44
C ALA A 290 16.93 -13.10 -21.32
N ALA A 291 16.85 -11.86 -21.81
CA ALA A 291 17.93 -11.24 -22.56
C ALA A 291 19.12 -10.88 -21.62
N PRO A 292 20.38 -10.95 -22.10
CA PRO A 292 21.55 -10.55 -21.32
C PRO A 292 21.43 -9.11 -20.81
N LEU A 293 21.99 -8.83 -19.62
CA LEU A 293 22.13 -7.46 -19.13
C LEU A 293 23.04 -6.68 -20.09
N SER A 294 22.61 -5.50 -20.51
CA SER A 294 23.49 -4.52 -21.16
C SER A 294 24.20 -3.70 -20.07
N ASP A 295 25.48 -3.39 -20.28
CA ASP A 295 26.39 -2.78 -19.29
C ASP A 295 26.08 -1.32 -18.89
N SER A 296 24.87 -0.79 -19.14
CA SER A 296 24.58 0.64 -18.94
C SER A 296 23.37 0.95 -18.04
N ASP A 297 23.62 1.89 -17.13
CA ASP A 297 22.68 2.75 -16.37
C ASP A 297 21.83 2.13 -15.24
N SER A 298 22.48 1.52 -14.24
CA SER A 298 21.91 1.50 -12.88
C SER A 298 22.56 2.60 -12.04
N SER A 299 21.77 3.60 -11.63
CA SER A 299 22.20 4.65 -10.70
C SER A 299 22.12 4.24 -9.22
N LEU A 300 21.53 3.08 -8.92
CA LEU A 300 21.42 2.52 -7.58
C LEU A 300 22.54 1.50 -7.34
N ALA A 301 23.12 1.52 -6.13
CA ALA A 301 24.10 0.53 -5.71
C ALA A 301 23.44 -0.87 -5.68
N PRO A 302 23.93 -1.85 -6.46
CA PRO A 302 23.31 -3.18 -6.57
C PRO A 302 23.06 -3.89 -5.23
N CYS A 303 23.98 -3.73 -4.27
CA CYS A 303 23.93 -4.34 -2.95
C CYS A 303 22.68 -3.91 -2.14
N ASP A 304 22.29 -2.63 -2.22
CA ASP A 304 21.19 -2.08 -1.43
C ASP A 304 19.82 -2.59 -1.91
N VAL A 305 19.66 -2.77 -3.23
CA VAL A 305 18.42 -3.29 -3.82
C VAL A 305 18.28 -4.79 -3.54
N GLU A 306 19.37 -5.55 -3.61
CA GLU A 306 19.38 -6.97 -3.27
C GLU A 306 19.02 -7.22 -1.81
N ALA A 307 19.62 -6.46 -0.89
CA ALA A 307 19.34 -6.50 0.54
C ALA A 307 17.85 -6.19 0.82
N TYR A 308 17.35 -5.12 0.20
CA TYR A 308 15.94 -4.73 0.27
C TYR A 308 14.99 -5.86 -0.18
N LEU A 309 15.19 -6.45 -1.36
CA LEU A 309 14.32 -7.53 -1.87
C LEU A 309 14.41 -8.82 -1.05
N SER A 310 15.59 -9.13 -0.52
CA SER A 310 15.81 -10.32 0.31
C SER A 310 15.26 -10.15 1.73
N GLY A 311 14.91 -8.91 2.13
CA GLY A 311 14.51 -8.59 3.49
C GLY A 311 15.66 -8.72 4.50
N VAL A 312 16.91 -8.74 4.02
CA VAL A 312 18.12 -8.74 4.84
C VAL A 312 18.54 -7.28 4.98
N VAL A 313 18.66 -6.80 6.21
CA VAL A 313 19.23 -5.47 6.47
C VAL A 313 20.74 -5.60 6.26
N CYS A 314 21.31 -4.82 5.32
CA CYS A 314 22.77 -4.64 5.22
C CYS A 314 23.30 -3.81 6.38
#